data_AF-A0A6D2L5A8-F1
#
_entry.id   AF-A0A6D2L5A8-F1
#
_cell.length_a   1.000
_cell.length_b   1.000
_cell.length_c   1.000
_cell.angle_alpha   90.00
_cell.angle_beta   90.00
_cell.angle_gamma   90.00
#
_symmetry.space_group_name_H-M   'P 1'
#
loop_
_entity.id
_entity.type
_entity.pdbx_description
1 polymer ?
#
loop_
_entity_poly.entity_id
_entity_poly.type
_entity_poly.pdbx_seq_one_letter_code
_entity_poly.pdbx_strand_id
1 'polypeptide(L)'
;MAPPSLVDICLESLIAHVEHLSDLNNIPPDLLKKIIPCLGAQELARLEEATADLSEYSNDRWIQLYESTFGEEDFNHARQELINYGEQFSWGSLFRARSSLLKTKVTAHEDLVESLSASYEEGESSRRKRSAKMVSNMYSRSERVEEIPRVLNKLSPCYNKKQIPKTIHWGRPWPSPSKVRSVEVAVHRITETAVSRSLPDDETEK
;
A
#
# COMPACT_ATOMS: atom_id res chain seq x y z
N MET A 1 43.25 29.21 -6.27
CA MET A 1 43.05 27.77 -6.52
C MET A 1 44.17 27.30 -7.43
N ALA A 2 44.89 26.25 -7.04
CA ALA A 2 45.82 25.61 -7.97
C ALA A 2 44.99 24.91 -9.07
N PRO A 3 45.47 24.90 -10.33
CA PRO A 3 44.80 24.16 -11.39
C PRO A 3 44.79 22.65 -11.05
N PRO A 4 43.70 21.93 -11.35
CA PRO A 4 43.62 20.49 -11.10
C PRO A 4 44.69 19.75 -11.89
N SER A 5 45.24 18.69 -11.30
CA SER A 5 46.21 17.86 -12.01
C SER A 5 45.50 17.04 -13.11
N LEU A 6 46.26 16.58 -14.11
CA LEU A 6 45.72 15.68 -15.12
C LEU A 6 45.10 14.42 -14.48
N VAL A 7 45.70 13.91 -13.41
CA VAL A 7 45.21 12.75 -12.68
C VAL A 7 43.83 13.03 -12.08
N ASP A 8 43.62 14.21 -11.49
CA ASP A 8 42.34 14.57 -10.88
C ASP A 8 41.24 14.67 -11.94
N ILE A 9 41.53 15.28 -13.09
CA ILE A 9 40.58 15.38 -14.21
C ILE A 9 40.23 13.98 -14.74
N CYS A 10 41.22 13.09 -14.88
CA CYS A 10 40.98 11.72 -15.30
C CYS A 10 40.17 10.93 -14.28
N LEU A 11 40.39 11.16 -12.99
CA LEU A 11 39.65 10.52 -11.90
C LEU A 11 38.18 10.96 -11.91
N GLU A 12 37.92 12.26 -12.04
CA GLU A 12 36.56 12.80 -12.15
C GLU A 12 35.83 12.22 -13.36
N SER A 13 36.50 12.17 -14.51
CA SER A 13 35.96 11.55 -15.72
C SER A 13 35.69 10.06 -15.54
N LEU A 14 36.55 9.34 -14.81
CA LEU A 14 36.38 7.92 -14.54
C LEU A 14 35.18 7.66 -13.64
N ILE A 15 35.04 8.45 -12.56
CA ILE A 15 33.90 8.37 -11.64
C ILE A 15 32.59 8.65 -12.38
N ALA A 16 32.57 9.66 -13.26
CA ALA A 16 31.39 10.01 -14.05
C ALA A 16 30.95 8.90 -15.02
N HIS A 17 31.86 8.03 -15.44
CA HIS A 17 31.59 6.95 -16.41
C HIS A 17 31.83 5.56 -15.81
N VAL A 18 31.72 5.43 -14.48
CA VAL A 18 32.04 4.17 -13.81
C VAL A 18 31.10 3.04 -14.21
N GLU A 19 29.89 3.37 -14.65
CA GLU A 19 28.92 2.43 -15.23
C GLU A 19 29.46 1.69 -16.46
N HIS A 20 30.47 2.23 -17.16
CA HIS A 20 31.08 1.57 -18.32
C HIS A 20 32.30 0.71 -17.97
N LEU A 21 32.78 0.75 -16.73
CA LEU A 21 33.91 -0.09 -16.31
C LEU A 21 33.46 -1.53 -16.03
N SER A 22 34.16 -2.48 -16.64
CA SER A 22 33.94 -3.92 -16.41
C SER A 22 34.62 -4.41 -15.14
N ASP A 23 35.87 -4.01 -14.92
CA ASP A 23 36.69 -4.40 -13.78
C ASP A 23 37.67 -3.27 -13.39
N LEU A 24 38.28 -3.38 -12.21
CA LEU A 24 39.29 -2.44 -11.71
C LEU A 24 40.66 -3.11 -11.48
N ASN A 25 40.91 -4.29 -12.05
CA ASN A 25 42.12 -5.08 -11.77
C ASN A 25 43.42 -4.34 -12.13
N ASN A 26 43.37 -3.48 -13.15
CA ASN A 26 44.55 -2.74 -13.65
C ASN A 26 44.73 -1.37 -13.01
N ILE A 27 43.92 -1.01 -12.01
CA ILE A 27 43.98 0.30 -11.38
C ILE A 27 44.92 0.26 -10.16
N PRO A 28 45.89 1.20 -10.05
CA PRO A 28 46.74 1.31 -8.88
C PRO A 28 45.94 1.44 -7.57
N PRO A 29 46.42 0.85 -6.46
CA PRO A 29 45.70 0.84 -5.18
C PRO A 29 45.45 2.25 -4.63
N ASP A 30 46.35 3.20 -4.87
CA ASP A 30 46.17 4.61 -4.45
C ASP A 30 45.02 5.30 -5.19
N LEU A 31 44.73 4.89 -6.41
CA LEU A 31 43.58 5.38 -7.18
C LEU A 31 42.30 4.66 -6.75
N LEU A 32 42.35 3.35 -6.48
CA LEU A 32 41.21 2.61 -5.93
C LEU A 32 40.68 3.24 -4.65
N LYS A 33 41.57 3.65 -3.74
CA LYS A 33 41.22 4.38 -2.50
C LYS A 33 40.45 5.67 -2.74
N LYS A 34 40.59 6.30 -3.91
CA LYS A 34 39.87 7.52 -4.26
C LYS A 34 38.58 7.24 -5.04
N ILE A 35 38.59 6.21 -5.89
CA ILE A 35 37.44 5.87 -6.74
C ILE A 35 36.34 5.20 -5.92
N ILE A 36 36.69 4.22 -5.09
CA ILE A 36 35.72 3.39 -4.36
C ILE A 36 34.78 4.19 -3.45
N PRO A 37 35.23 5.19 -2.69
CA PRO A 37 34.35 6.04 -1.89
C PRO A 37 33.28 6.78 -2.69
N CYS A 38 33.50 7.00 -3.98
CA CYS A 38 32.56 7.69 -4.87
C CYS A 38 31.51 6.75 -5.48
N LEU A 39 31.68 5.43 -5.36
CA LEU A 39 30.79 4.45 -6.00
C LEU A 39 29.47 4.29 -5.26
N GLY A 40 28.39 4.12 -6.02
CA GLY A 40 27.10 3.67 -5.52
C GLY A 40 27.09 2.16 -5.23
N ALA A 41 26.06 1.71 -4.50
CA ALA A 41 25.93 0.31 -4.09
C ALA A 41 25.86 -0.67 -5.26
N GLN A 42 25.15 -0.30 -6.34
CA GLN A 42 25.00 -1.17 -7.51
C GLN A 42 26.30 -1.29 -8.30
N GLU A 43 27.02 -0.19 -8.49
CA GLU A 43 28.31 -0.16 -9.17
C GLU A 43 29.35 -0.95 -8.38
N LEU A 44 29.41 -0.74 -7.07
CA LEU A 44 30.32 -1.45 -6.18
C LEU A 44 30.04 -2.96 -6.17
N ALA A 45 28.77 -3.36 -6.10
CA ALA A 45 28.38 -4.78 -6.14
C ALA A 45 28.81 -5.47 -7.45
N ARG A 46 28.62 -4.78 -8.58
CA ARG A 46 29.01 -5.28 -9.90
C ARG A 46 30.52 -5.42 -10.01
N LEU A 47 31.27 -4.42 -9.55
CA LEU A 47 32.72 -4.41 -9.64
C LEU A 47 33.38 -5.44 -8.72
N GLU A 48 32.82 -5.70 -7.53
CA GLU A 48 33.26 -6.81 -6.67
C GLU A 48 33.04 -8.19 -7.29
N GLU A 49 32.01 -8.35 -8.12
CA GLU A 49 31.76 -9.63 -8.81
C GLU A 49 32.73 -9.85 -9.98
N ALA A 50 33.15 -8.76 -10.63
CA ALA A 50 34.06 -8.79 -11.77
C ALA A 50 35.56 -8.75 -11.40
N THR A 51 35.89 -8.14 -10.26
CA THR A 51 37.28 -7.85 -9.84
C THR A 51 37.60 -8.68 -8.60
N ALA A 52 38.58 -9.58 -8.70
CA ALA A 52 39.10 -10.27 -7.53
C ALA A 52 39.85 -9.25 -6.64
N ASP A 53 39.78 -9.44 -5.32
CA ASP A 53 40.54 -8.66 -4.32
C ASP A 53 40.11 -7.19 -4.08
N LEU A 54 38.91 -6.78 -4.51
CA LEU A 54 38.39 -5.44 -4.15
C LEU A 54 38.03 -5.28 -2.65
N SER A 55 37.91 -6.41 -1.93
CA SER A 55 37.38 -6.47 -0.56
C SER A 55 38.18 -5.63 0.45
N GLU A 56 39.49 -5.45 0.24
CA GLU A 56 40.33 -4.62 1.11
C GLU A 56 39.91 -3.14 1.08
N TYR A 57 39.39 -2.68 -0.06
CA TYR A 57 39.07 -1.28 -0.29
C TYR A 57 37.56 -1.01 -0.23
N SER A 58 36.72 -2.02 -0.51
CA SER A 58 35.26 -1.87 -0.58
C SER A 58 34.56 -1.91 0.77
N ASN A 59 35.19 -2.51 1.79
CA ASN A 59 34.54 -2.77 3.08
C ASN A 59 34.05 -1.49 3.77
N ASP A 60 34.89 -0.46 3.84
CA ASP A 60 34.53 0.84 4.43
C ASP A 60 33.39 1.52 3.66
N ARG A 61 33.38 1.35 2.33
CA ARG A 61 32.31 1.89 1.50
C ARG A 61 31.00 1.16 1.73
N TRP A 62 31.03 -0.16 1.90
CA TRP A 62 29.83 -0.93 2.25
C TRP A 62 29.24 -0.53 3.59
N ILE A 63 30.07 -0.25 4.60
CA ILE A 63 29.63 0.26 5.91
C ILE A 63 28.85 1.56 5.74
N GLN A 64 29.42 2.54 5.02
CA GLN A 64 28.77 3.83 4.77
C GLN A 64 27.46 3.69 3.98
N LEU A 65 27.46 2.83 2.95
CA LEU A 65 26.26 2.58 2.15
C LEU A 65 25.17 1.90 2.98
N TYR A 66 25.53 0.98 3.87
CA TYR A 66 24.58 0.29 4.75
C TYR A 66 23.90 1.28 5.69
N GLU A 67 24.68 2.08 6.40
CA GLU A 67 24.19 3.11 7.31
C GLU A 67 23.32 4.14 6.58
N SER A 68 23.76 4.62 5.41
CA SER A 68 23.01 5.58 4.61
C SER A 68 21.71 5.02 4.04
N THR A 69 21.63 3.73 3.75
CA THR A 69 20.46 3.12 3.06
C THR A 69 19.42 2.63 4.05
N PHE A 70 19.85 2.01 5.16
CA PHE A 70 18.96 1.34 6.12
C PHE A 70 18.82 2.13 7.43
N GLY A 71 19.68 3.12 7.67
CA GLY A 71 19.68 3.93 8.88
C GLY A 71 20.50 3.34 10.02
N GLU A 72 20.63 4.14 11.08
CA GLU A 72 21.50 3.88 12.22
C GLU A 72 21.06 2.67 13.06
N GLU A 73 19.75 2.48 13.26
CA GLU A 73 19.21 1.37 14.06
C GLU A 73 19.56 0.01 13.43
N ASP A 74 19.26 -0.15 12.14
CA ASP A 74 19.58 -1.36 11.38
C ASP A 74 21.10 -1.57 11.29
N PHE A 75 21.87 -0.50 11.11
CA PHE A 75 23.33 -0.57 11.11
C PHE A 75 23.89 -1.09 12.44
N ASN A 76 23.41 -0.56 13.57
CA ASN A 76 23.85 -1.00 14.89
C ASN A 76 23.50 -2.47 15.15
N HIS A 77 22.32 -2.91 14.72
CA HIS A 77 21.93 -4.31 14.79
C HIS A 77 22.84 -5.21 13.95
N ALA A 78 23.03 -4.88 12.67
CA ALA A 78 23.91 -5.61 11.76
C ALA A 78 25.36 -5.67 12.26
N ARG A 79 25.84 -4.58 12.87
CA ARG A 79 27.17 -4.53 13.49
C ARG A 79 27.30 -5.49 14.67
N GLN A 80 26.28 -5.57 15.53
CA GLN A 80 26.26 -6.52 16.65
C GLN A 80 26.22 -7.96 16.13
N GLU A 81 25.42 -8.24 15.10
CA GLU A 81 25.42 -9.56 14.44
C GLU A 81 26.81 -9.91 13.90
N LEU A 82 27.47 -8.97 13.20
CA LEU A 82 28.81 -9.23 12.66
C LEU A 82 29.84 -9.55 13.75
N ILE A 83 29.77 -8.88 14.89
CA ILE A 83 30.63 -9.16 16.05
C ILE A 83 30.35 -10.57 16.60
N ASN A 84 29.08 -10.97 16.64
CA ASN A 84 28.67 -12.27 17.18
C ASN A 84 28.99 -13.44 16.24
N TYR A 85 28.87 -13.24 14.92
CA TYR A 85 29.10 -14.27 13.90
C TYR A 85 30.54 -14.29 13.34
N GLY A 86 31.34 -13.25 13.63
CA GLY A 86 32.76 -13.17 13.23
C GLY A 86 32.98 -12.92 11.73
N GLU A 87 34.18 -13.26 11.23
CA GLU A 87 34.65 -13.06 9.84
C GLU A 87 33.86 -13.83 8.76
N GLN A 88 32.78 -14.54 9.12
CA GLN A 88 32.00 -15.33 8.16
C GLN A 88 31.23 -14.48 7.16
N PHE A 89 30.96 -13.21 7.47
CA PHE A 89 30.15 -12.33 6.64
C PHE A 89 30.87 -11.01 6.35
N SER A 90 30.86 -10.60 5.08
CA SER A 90 31.32 -9.28 4.67
C SER A 90 30.16 -8.27 4.70
N TRP A 91 30.47 -6.99 4.87
CA TRP A 91 29.44 -5.94 4.82
C TRP A 91 28.70 -5.91 3.48
N GLY A 92 29.40 -6.23 2.38
CA GLY A 92 28.79 -6.39 1.06
C GLY A 92 27.77 -7.53 0.99
N SER A 93 28.04 -8.67 1.64
CA SER A 93 27.08 -9.78 1.66
C SER A 93 25.84 -9.45 2.51
N LEU A 94 26.03 -8.79 3.65
CA LEU A 94 24.92 -8.28 4.48
C LEU A 94 24.05 -7.27 3.72
N PHE A 95 24.66 -6.34 3.01
CA PHE A 95 23.92 -5.35 2.24
C PHE A 95 23.05 -6.02 1.18
N ARG A 96 23.60 -7.00 0.44
CA ARG A 96 22.84 -7.75 -0.58
C ARG A 96 21.71 -8.56 0.03
N ALA A 97 21.96 -9.26 1.14
CA ALA A 97 20.95 -10.05 1.85
C ALA A 97 19.81 -9.16 2.37
N ARG A 98 20.14 -8.04 3.02
CA ARG A 98 19.16 -7.07 3.54
C ARG A 98 18.36 -6.42 2.41
N SER A 99 19.01 -6.02 1.33
CA SER A 99 18.35 -5.45 0.15
C SER A 99 17.37 -6.45 -0.49
N SER A 100 17.76 -7.72 -0.58
CA SER A 100 16.88 -8.78 -1.09
C SER A 100 15.64 -8.96 -0.19
N LEU A 101 15.85 -8.99 1.13
CA LEU A 101 14.76 -9.09 2.10
C LEU A 101 13.78 -7.91 2.03
N LEU A 102 14.29 -6.70 1.80
CA LEU A 102 13.44 -5.52 1.64
C LEU A 102 12.61 -5.60 0.36
N LYS A 103 13.22 -6.03 -0.76
CA LYS A 103 12.49 -6.23 -2.02
C LYS A 103 11.33 -7.20 -1.84
N THR A 104 11.56 -8.34 -1.19
CA THR A 104 10.49 -9.33 -0.97
C THR A 104 9.39 -8.82 -0.04
N LYS A 105 9.72 -8.02 0.99
CA LYS A 105 8.73 -7.38 1.85
C LYS A 105 7.88 -6.35 1.11
N VAL A 106 8.52 -5.53 0.26
CA VAL A 106 7.82 -4.52 -0.56
C VAL A 106 6.86 -5.20 -1.52
N THR A 107 7.30 -6.22 -2.27
CA THR A 107 6.42 -6.94 -3.20
C THR A 107 5.27 -7.62 -2.47
N ALA A 108 5.52 -8.24 -1.32
CA ALA A 108 4.45 -8.84 -0.51
C ALA A 108 3.43 -7.79 -0.02
N HIS A 109 3.90 -6.60 0.35
CA HIS A 109 3.02 -5.51 0.75
C HIS A 109 2.21 -4.98 -0.44
N GLU A 110 2.81 -4.84 -1.61
CA GLU A 110 2.13 -4.45 -2.86
C GLU A 110 1.02 -5.45 -3.21
N ASP A 111 1.30 -6.75 -3.16
CA ASP A 111 0.32 -7.81 -3.41
C ASP A 111 -0.87 -7.75 -2.42
N LEU A 112 -0.58 -7.48 -1.13
CA LEU A 112 -1.62 -7.32 -0.11
C LEU A 112 -2.47 -6.09 -0.36
N VAL A 113 -1.86 -4.97 -0.75
CA VAL A 113 -2.57 -3.72 -1.09
C VAL A 113 -3.45 -3.93 -2.32
N GLU A 114 -2.94 -4.59 -3.35
CA GLU A 114 -3.71 -4.91 -4.56
C GLU A 114 -4.90 -5.81 -4.23
N SER A 115 -4.68 -6.90 -3.50
CA SER A 115 -5.74 -7.81 -3.05
C SER A 115 -6.82 -7.10 -2.23
N LEU A 116 -6.41 -6.21 -1.32
CA LEU A 116 -7.32 -5.41 -0.52
C LEU A 116 -8.15 -4.48 -1.42
N SER A 117 -7.51 -3.79 -2.36
CA SER A 117 -8.19 -2.89 -3.30
C SER A 117 -9.24 -3.62 -4.14
N ALA A 118 -8.91 -4.80 -4.66
CA ALA A 118 -9.82 -5.63 -5.45
C ALA A 118 -11.06 -6.05 -4.64
N SER A 119 -10.87 -6.45 -3.38
CA SER A 119 -11.97 -6.80 -2.47
C SER A 119 -12.92 -5.61 -2.21
N TYR A 120 -12.37 -4.40 -2.07
CA TYR A 120 -13.18 -3.19 -1.93
C TYR A 120 -14.00 -2.90 -3.19
N GLU A 121 -13.38 -2.96 -4.37
CA GLU A 121 -14.06 -2.71 -5.65
C GLU A 121 -15.18 -3.74 -5.92
N GLU A 122 -14.95 -5.00 -5.60
CA GLU A 122 -15.97 -6.05 -5.68
C GLU A 122 -17.12 -5.78 -4.72
N GLY A 123 -16.81 -5.40 -3.48
CA GLY A 123 -17.78 -5.02 -2.47
C GLY A 123 -18.64 -3.83 -2.91
N GLU A 124 -18.02 -2.79 -3.47
CA GLU A 124 -18.73 -1.64 -4.03
C GLU A 124 -19.60 -2.02 -5.23
N SER A 125 -19.06 -2.78 -6.17
CA SER A 125 -19.79 -3.27 -7.35
C SER A 125 -21.02 -4.08 -6.94
N SER A 126 -20.88 -4.91 -5.90
CA SER A 126 -21.98 -5.69 -5.33
C SER A 126 -23.01 -4.81 -4.61
N ARG A 127 -22.59 -3.77 -3.88
CA ARG A 127 -23.52 -2.77 -3.31
C ARG A 127 -24.26 -2.00 -4.40
N ARG A 128 -23.56 -1.51 -5.43
CA ARG A 128 -24.15 -0.81 -6.58
C ARG A 128 -25.20 -1.69 -7.29
N LYS A 129 -24.87 -2.97 -7.56
CA LYS A 129 -25.81 -3.95 -8.14
C LYS A 129 -27.06 -4.14 -7.27
N ARG A 130 -26.90 -4.32 -5.96
CA ARG A 130 -28.01 -4.45 -5.01
C ARG A 130 -28.90 -3.20 -4.98
N SER A 131 -28.29 -2.01 -4.94
CA SER A 131 -29.01 -0.74 -4.98
C SER A 131 -29.78 -0.55 -6.29
N ALA A 132 -29.15 -0.81 -7.45
CA ALA A 132 -29.81 -0.73 -8.75
C ALA A 132 -30.99 -1.70 -8.86
N LYS A 133 -30.84 -2.93 -8.36
CA LYS A 133 -31.92 -3.93 -8.33
C LYS A 133 -33.08 -3.48 -7.42
N MET A 134 -32.78 -2.90 -6.27
CA MET A 134 -33.78 -2.35 -5.35
C MET A 134 -34.59 -1.23 -6.01
N VAL A 135 -33.90 -0.26 -6.63
CA VAL A 135 -34.54 0.86 -7.35
C VAL A 135 -35.41 0.36 -8.51
N SER A 136 -34.90 -0.59 -9.31
CA SER A 136 -35.68 -1.22 -10.39
C SER A 136 -36.93 -1.92 -9.86
N ASN A 137 -36.80 -2.70 -8.78
CA ASN A 137 -37.95 -3.36 -8.15
C ASN A 137 -38.98 -2.36 -7.61
N MET A 138 -38.54 -1.22 -7.04
CA MET A 138 -39.44 -0.16 -6.58
C MET A 138 -40.20 0.44 -7.76
N TYR A 139 -39.52 0.74 -8.86
CA TYR A 139 -40.12 1.32 -10.06
C TYR A 139 -41.13 0.37 -10.73
N SER A 140 -40.79 -0.90 -10.91
CA SER A 140 -41.74 -1.90 -11.45
C SER A 140 -42.90 -2.24 -10.49
N ARG A 141 -42.76 -1.93 -9.19
CA ARG A 141 -43.85 -2.05 -8.23
C ARG A 141 -44.80 -0.85 -8.32
N SER A 142 -44.28 0.37 -8.49
CA SER A 142 -45.12 1.55 -8.74
C SER A 142 -45.88 1.45 -10.06
N GLU A 143 -45.26 0.97 -11.15
CA GLU A 143 -45.95 0.76 -12.43
C GLU A 143 -47.10 -0.26 -12.30
N ARG A 144 -46.87 -1.38 -11.61
CA ARG A 144 -47.95 -2.37 -11.34
C ARG A 144 -49.07 -1.81 -10.48
N VAL A 145 -48.77 -0.94 -9.51
CA VAL A 145 -49.78 -0.27 -8.70
C VAL A 145 -50.59 0.73 -9.53
N GLU A 146 -49.99 1.40 -10.53
CA GLU A 146 -50.71 2.26 -11.48
C GLU A 146 -51.50 1.49 -12.56
N GLU A 147 -51.08 0.28 -12.89
CA GLU A 147 -51.72 -0.53 -13.94
C GLU A 147 -52.98 -1.27 -13.45
N ILE A 148 -53.04 -1.64 -12.16
CA ILE A 148 -54.22 -2.26 -11.53
C ILE A 148 -55.50 -1.39 -11.69
N PRO A 149 -55.49 -0.07 -11.40
CA PRO A 149 -56.63 0.81 -11.67
C PRO A 149 -57.01 0.90 -13.15
N ARG A 150 -56.04 0.83 -14.07
CA ARG A 150 -56.28 0.94 -15.52
C ARG A 150 -56.93 -0.32 -16.10
N VAL A 151 -56.53 -1.50 -15.63
CA VAL A 151 -57.13 -2.79 -16.03
C VAL A 151 -58.53 -2.95 -15.42
N LEU A 152 -58.73 -2.55 -14.16
CA LEU A 152 -60.05 -2.57 -13.51
C LEU A 152 -61.05 -1.63 -14.20
N ASN A 153 -60.61 -0.48 -14.72
CA ASN A 153 -61.46 0.42 -15.51
C ASN A 153 -61.85 -0.12 -16.89
N LYS A 154 -61.10 -1.09 -17.45
CA LYS A 154 -61.40 -1.69 -18.76
C LYS A 154 -62.30 -2.93 -18.66
N LEU A 155 -62.32 -3.60 -17.50
CA LEU A 155 -63.13 -4.81 -17.26
C LEU A 155 -64.55 -4.53 -16.74
N SER A 156 -65.02 -3.28 -16.72
CA SER A 156 -66.38 -2.97 -16.29
C SER A 156 -67.10 -2.00 -17.24
N PRO A 157 -68.06 -2.48 -18.06
CA PRO A 157 -69.12 -1.65 -18.61
C PRO A 157 -70.27 -1.44 -17.62
N CYS A 158 -70.24 -2.08 -16.44
CA CYS A 158 -71.39 -2.17 -15.54
C CYS A 158 -70.97 -1.89 -14.09
N TYR A 159 -70.50 -0.67 -13.79
CA TYR A 159 -70.43 -0.19 -12.41
C TYR A 159 -71.07 1.19 -12.30
N ASN A 160 -72.24 1.19 -11.67
CA ASN A 160 -73.07 2.36 -11.42
C ASN A 160 -72.37 3.26 -10.39
N LYS A 161 -72.11 4.53 -10.73
CA LYS A 161 -71.42 5.52 -9.89
C LYS A 161 -72.28 6.01 -8.69
N LYS A 162 -72.92 5.11 -7.96
CA LYS A 162 -73.75 5.44 -6.79
C LYS A 162 -73.53 4.43 -5.66
N GLN A 163 -72.32 4.43 -5.11
CA GLN A 163 -71.97 4.11 -3.71
C GLN A 163 -70.46 3.86 -3.66
N ILE A 164 -69.69 4.94 -3.57
CA ILE A 164 -68.35 4.83 -3.00
C ILE A 164 -68.54 5.11 -1.50
N PRO A 165 -68.32 4.16 -0.58
CA PRO A 165 -68.24 4.51 0.83
C PRO A 165 -67.07 5.50 0.99
N LYS A 166 -67.40 6.72 1.42
CA LYS A 166 -66.41 7.71 1.87
C LYS A 166 -65.78 7.22 3.17
N THR A 167 -64.80 6.31 3.07
CA THR A 167 -63.71 6.11 4.05
C THR A 167 -62.86 4.94 3.57
N ILE A 168 -61.74 5.25 2.91
CA ILE A 168 -60.55 4.44 3.10
C ILE A 168 -59.60 5.31 3.91
N HIS A 169 -59.50 5.00 5.20
CA HIS A 169 -58.51 5.60 6.07
C HIS A 169 -57.14 5.02 5.70
N TRP A 170 -56.45 5.61 4.73
CA TRP A 170 -55.02 5.37 4.55
C TRP A 170 -54.26 6.16 5.61
N GLY A 171 -54.27 5.63 6.83
CA GLY A 171 -53.52 6.18 7.95
C GLY A 171 -52.81 5.09 8.71
N ARG A 172 -51.66 4.65 8.21
CA ARG A 172 -50.53 4.57 9.14
C ARG A 172 -49.86 5.93 9.06
N PRO A 173 -49.82 6.73 10.14
CA PRO A 173 -49.05 7.95 10.14
C PRO A 173 -47.61 7.59 9.81
N TRP A 174 -47.01 8.28 8.85
CA TRP A 174 -45.56 8.36 8.79
C TRP A 174 -45.08 8.75 10.20
N PRO A 175 -44.03 8.11 10.76
CA PRO A 175 -43.50 8.57 12.03
C PRO A 175 -43.08 10.02 11.85
N SER A 176 -43.57 10.90 12.74
CA SER A 176 -43.20 12.33 12.72
C SER A 176 -41.67 12.48 12.61
N PRO A 177 -41.16 13.54 11.94
CA PRO A 177 -39.72 13.76 11.73
C PRO A 177 -38.86 13.69 13.00
N SER A 178 -39.47 13.90 14.17
CA SER A 178 -38.86 13.75 15.50
C SER A 178 -38.53 12.29 15.89
N LYS A 179 -39.22 11.28 15.33
CA LYS A 179 -38.95 9.84 15.59
C LYS A 179 -37.92 9.24 14.63
N VAL A 180 -37.74 9.80 13.43
CA VAL A 180 -36.68 9.37 12.50
C VAL A 180 -35.29 9.74 13.04
N ARG A 181 -35.17 10.92 13.67
CA ARG A 181 -33.95 11.32 14.38
C ARG A 181 -33.60 10.41 15.57
N SER A 182 -34.59 9.86 16.30
CA SER A 182 -34.31 8.92 17.39
C SER A 182 -33.79 7.56 16.89
N VAL A 183 -34.18 7.12 15.69
CA VAL A 183 -33.67 5.88 15.09
C VAL A 183 -32.27 6.12 14.49
N GLU A 184 -32.03 7.25 13.84
CA GLU A 184 -30.67 7.62 13.39
C GLU A 184 -29.70 7.81 14.55
N VAL A 185 -30.12 8.43 15.66
CA VAL A 185 -29.31 8.56 16.88
C VAL A 185 -29.09 7.21 17.57
N ALA A 186 -30.06 6.28 17.52
CA ALA A 186 -29.87 4.92 18.04
C ALA A 186 -28.90 4.09 17.19
N VAL A 187 -28.94 4.25 15.86
CA VAL A 187 -28.00 3.61 14.92
C VAL A 187 -26.59 4.21 15.05
N HIS A 188 -26.45 5.51 15.32
CA HIS A 188 -25.15 6.14 15.60
C HIS A 188 -24.56 5.69 16.94
N ARG A 189 -25.38 5.50 17.99
CA ARG A 189 -24.91 4.97 19.29
C ARG A 189 -24.48 3.50 19.24
N ILE A 190 -25.14 2.68 18.41
CA ILE A 190 -24.77 1.26 18.23
C ILE A 190 -23.47 1.13 17.41
N THR A 191 -23.22 2.05 16.48
CA THR A 191 -21.96 2.07 15.70
C THR A 191 -20.79 2.62 16.51
N GLU A 192 -20.99 3.60 17.40
CA GLU A 192 -19.96 4.06 18.33
C GLU A 192 -19.59 2.99 19.38
N THR A 193 -20.55 2.22 19.91
CA THR A 193 -20.25 1.13 20.86
C THR A 193 -19.61 -0.12 20.22
N ALA A 194 -19.79 -0.32 18.92
CA ALA A 194 -19.10 -1.37 18.18
C ALA A 194 -17.64 -0.99 17.85
N VAL A 195 -17.36 0.31 17.62
CA VAL A 195 -15.99 0.81 17.37
C VAL A 195 -15.15 0.83 18.66
N SER A 196 -15.75 0.99 19.84
CA SER A 196 -15.04 0.90 21.12
C SER A 196 -14.82 -0.52 21.67
N ARG A 197 -15.26 -1.58 20.97
CA ARG A 197 -15.07 -2.98 21.38
C ARG A 197 -14.06 -3.77 20.53
N SER A 198 -13.26 -3.08 19.72
CA SER A 198 -12.22 -3.69 18.89
C SER A 198 -10.79 -3.21 19.22
N LEU A 199 -10.56 -2.71 20.44
CA LEU A 199 -9.22 -2.72 21.02
C LEU A 199 -9.08 -3.97 21.90
N PRO A 200 -8.20 -4.93 21.58
CA PRO A 200 -7.56 -5.70 22.63
C PRO A 200 -6.56 -4.80 23.35
N ASP A 201 -6.81 -4.62 24.65
CA ASP A 201 -5.85 -4.07 25.60
C ASP A 201 -4.62 -4.98 25.62
N ASP A 202 -3.50 -4.47 25.11
CA ASP A 202 -2.18 -5.06 25.36
C ASP A 202 -1.63 -4.39 26.63
N GLU A 203 -2.07 -4.90 27.79
CA GLU A 203 -1.40 -4.66 29.07
C GLU A 203 -0.71 -5.96 29.53
N THR A 204 0.61 -5.92 29.46
CA THR A 204 1.53 -6.24 30.56
C THR A 204 1.05 -7.19 31.66
N GLU A 205 1.68 -8.36 31.80
CA GLU A 205 2.54 -8.68 32.96
C GLU A 205 3.16 -10.09 32.89
N LYS A 206 4.45 -10.13 33.26
CA LYS A 206 5.26 -11.25 33.83
C LYS A 206 5.87 -12.30 32.93
#